data_AF-A0A158G7E4-F1
#
_entry.id   AF-A0A158G7E4-F1
#
_cell.length_a   1.000
_cell.length_b   1.000
_cell.length_c   1.000
_cell.angle_alpha   90.00
_cell.angle_beta   90.00
_cell.angle_gamma   90.00
#
_symmetry.space_group_name_H-M   'P 1'
#
loop_
_entity.id
_entity.type
_entity.pdbx_description
1 polymer ?
#
loop_
_entity_poly.entity_id
_entity_poly.type
_entity_poly.pdbx_seq_one_letter_code
_entity_poly.pdbx_strand_id
1 'polypeptide(L)'
;MTRTHTRPKKGFTLLELMIALGVAAIVATFAIPAYRLHVAKAHRVEAATALYRAAQFVETARVVQMAANPDASSLPAGFDQAPAQGAPVYRLRLLAESATNGGYAIEAEPVAPGSMQDDACGTFVIDATGARSNRAAAELGSAATAACWSGR
;
A
#
# COMPACT_ATOMS: atom_id res chain seq x y z
N MET A 1 -44.48 -54.02 -11.53
CA MET A 1 -44.53 -52.57 -11.30
C MET A 1 -43.59 -52.21 -10.15
N THR A 2 -42.37 -51.80 -10.47
CA THR A 2 -41.35 -51.39 -9.49
C THR A 2 -41.59 -49.94 -9.08
N ARG A 3 -42.01 -49.73 -7.83
CA ARG A 3 -42.24 -48.40 -7.24
C ARG A 3 -40.88 -47.80 -6.86
N THR A 4 -40.40 -46.83 -7.63
CA THR A 4 -39.22 -46.04 -7.30
C THR A 4 -39.56 -45.05 -6.19
N HIS A 5 -39.09 -45.30 -4.97
CA HIS A 5 -39.17 -44.34 -3.87
C HIS A 5 -38.15 -43.20 -4.10
N THR A 6 -38.61 -42.06 -4.60
CA THR A 6 -37.82 -40.82 -4.59
C THR A 6 -37.60 -40.39 -3.14
N ARG A 7 -36.35 -40.44 -2.66
CA ARG A 7 -36.01 -39.90 -1.34
C ARG A 7 -36.27 -38.39 -1.32
N PRO A 8 -36.95 -37.84 -0.30
CA PRO A 8 -37.09 -36.41 -0.17
C PRO A 8 -35.70 -35.77 -0.03
N LYS A 9 -35.45 -34.70 -0.80
CA LYS A 9 -34.23 -33.89 -0.65
C LYS A 9 -34.30 -33.22 0.73
N LYS A 10 -33.38 -33.55 1.63
CA LYS A 10 -33.25 -32.91 2.94
C LYS A 10 -32.75 -31.47 2.72
N GLY A 11 -33.53 -30.48 3.13
CA GLY A 11 -33.13 -29.08 3.16
C GLY A 11 -32.57 -28.69 4.54
N PHE A 12 -31.87 -27.57 4.59
CA PHE A 12 -31.39 -26.95 5.84
C PHE A 12 -32.56 -26.43 6.67
N THR A 13 -32.49 -26.58 7.99
CA THR A 13 -33.49 -25.98 8.89
C THR A 13 -33.20 -24.50 9.12
N LEU A 14 -34.22 -23.72 9.49
CA LEU A 14 -34.03 -22.30 9.85
C LEU A 14 -33.06 -22.15 11.04
N LEU A 15 -33.11 -23.07 11.99
CA LEU A 15 -32.20 -23.10 13.14
C LEU A 15 -30.76 -23.35 12.70
N GLU A 16 -30.54 -24.29 11.78
CA GLU A 16 -29.21 -24.60 11.25
C GLU A 16 -28.60 -23.40 10.51
N LEU A 17 -29.41 -22.67 9.73
CA LEU A 17 -28.98 -21.43 9.10
C LEU A 17 -28.62 -20.35 10.13
N MET A 18 -29.43 -20.17 11.18
CA MET A 18 -29.15 -19.20 12.24
C MET A 18 -27.84 -19.50 12.97
N ILE A 19 -27.58 -20.78 13.28
CA ILE A 19 -26.33 -21.22 13.89
C ILE A 19 -25.16 -20.96 12.94
N ALA A 20 -25.29 -21.31 11.65
CA ALA A 20 -24.24 -21.09 10.67
C ALA A 20 -23.89 -19.60 10.50
N LEU A 21 -24.90 -18.72 10.45
CA LEU A 21 -24.69 -17.27 10.38
C LEU A 21 -24.05 -16.72 11.66
N GLY A 22 -24.46 -17.22 12.84
CA GLY A 22 -23.85 -16.86 14.11
C GLY A 22 -22.35 -17.19 14.14
N VAL A 23 -21.97 -18.39 13.71
CA VAL A 23 -20.56 -18.80 13.60
C VAL A 23 -19.82 -17.94 12.58
N ALA A 24 -20.41 -17.67 11.41
CA ALA A 24 -19.80 -16.84 10.37
C ALA A 24 -19.52 -15.41 10.87
N ALA A 25 -20.43 -14.82 11.65
CA ALA A 25 -20.26 -13.49 12.25
C ALA A 25 -19.06 -13.46 13.21
N ILE A 26 -18.90 -14.48 14.06
CA ILE A 26 -17.77 -14.60 14.99
C ILE A 26 -16.44 -14.75 14.23
N VAL A 27 -16.41 -15.48 13.11
CA VAL A 27 -15.19 -15.60 12.30
C VAL A 27 -14.87 -14.28 11.61
N ALA A 28 -15.88 -13.58 11.09
CA ALA A 28 -15.70 -12.32 10.36
C ALA A 28 -15.03 -11.23 11.20
N THR A 29 -15.29 -11.17 12.52
CA THR A 29 -14.69 -10.17 13.41
C THR A 29 -13.16 -10.26 13.47
N PHE A 30 -12.58 -11.45 13.30
CA PHE A 30 -11.12 -11.64 13.27
C PHE A 30 -10.57 -11.68 11.85
N ALA A 31 -11.30 -12.31 10.92
CA ALA A 31 -10.86 -12.50 9.55
C ALA A 31 -10.73 -11.18 8.78
N ILE A 32 -11.68 -10.26 8.93
CA ILE A 32 -11.69 -8.98 8.22
C ILE A 32 -10.49 -8.10 8.61
N PRO A 33 -10.24 -7.77 9.90
CA PRO A 33 -9.08 -6.96 10.27
C PRO A 33 -7.76 -7.64 9.92
N ALA A 34 -7.64 -8.96 10.09
CA ALA A 34 -6.45 -9.70 9.73
C ALA A 34 -6.14 -9.61 8.22
N TYR A 35 -7.16 -9.75 7.37
CA TYR A 35 -7.01 -9.59 5.92
C TYR A 35 -6.63 -8.16 5.54
N ARG A 36 -7.26 -7.14 6.15
CA ARG A 36 -6.91 -5.74 5.91
C ARG A 36 -5.45 -5.43 6.26
N LEU A 37 -4.96 -5.93 7.40
CA LEU A 37 -3.56 -5.78 7.78
C LEU A 37 -2.61 -6.47 6.79
N HIS A 38 -2.98 -7.65 6.30
CA HIS A 38 -2.19 -8.37 5.29
C HIS A 38 -2.09 -7.57 3.98
N VAL A 39 -3.21 -7.02 3.50
CA VAL A 39 -3.24 -6.19 2.28
C VAL A 39 -2.48 -4.89 2.49
N ALA A 40 -2.64 -4.22 3.63
CA ALA A 40 -1.90 -3.00 3.94
C ALA A 40 -0.38 -3.24 3.94
N LYS A 41 0.07 -4.36 4.53
CA LYS A 41 1.47 -4.80 4.49
C LYS A 41 1.97 -4.97 3.05
N ALA A 42 1.19 -5.58 2.17
CA ALA A 42 1.55 -5.72 0.76
C ALA A 42 1.73 -4.34 0.09
N HIS A 43 0.77 -3.44 0.30
CA HIS A 43 0.83 -2.08 -0.27
C HIS A 43 2.01 -1.24 0.27
N ARG A 44 2.38 -1.39 1.56
CA ARG A 44 3.58 -0.73 2.11
C ARG A 44 4.87 -1.21 1.42
N VAL A 45 4.97 -2.51 1.14
CA VAL A 45 6.11 -3.08 0.39
C VAL A 45 6.11 -2.57 -1.06
N GLU A 46 4.95 -2.49 -1.69
CA GLU A 46 4.82 -1.93 -3.05
C GLU A 46 5.23 -0.45 -3.10
N ALA A 47 4.77 0.37 -2.14
CA ALA A 47 5.14 1.78 -2.03
C ALA A 47 6.66 1.94 -1.85
N ALA A 48 7.27 1.19 -0.92
CA ALA A 48 8.71 1.22 -0.71
C ALA A 48 9.48 0.79 -1.98
N THR A 49 9.01 -0.27 -2.66
CA THR A 49 9.62 -0.74 -3.91
C THR A 49 9.51 0.29 -5.02
N ALA A 50 8.36 0.96 -5.16
CA ALA A 50 8.17 2.02 -6.13
C ALA A 50 9.08 3.22 -5.85
N LEU A 51 9.25 3.59 -4.57
CA LEU A 51 10.18 4.65 -4.16
C LEU A 51 11.63 4.31 -4.52
N TYR A 52 12.08 3.07 -4.27
CA TYR A 52 13.43 2.67 -4.67
C TYR A 52 13.62 2.70 -6.19
N ARG A 53 12.63 2.25 -6.96
CA ARG A 53 12.68 2.31 -8.43
C ARG A 53 12.71 3.75 -8.93
N ALA A 54 11.89 4.63 -8.34
CA ALA A 54 11.87 6.04 -8.69
C ALA A 54 13.18 6.73 -8.32
N ALA A 55 13.78 6.42 -7.17
CA ALA A 55 15.09 6.94 -6.76
C ALA A 55 16.20 6.51 -7.72
N GLN A 56 16.21 5.23 -8.13
CA GLN A 56 17.13 4.72 -9.15
C GLN A 56 16.92 5.41 -10.52
N PHE A 57 15.67 5.66 -10.91
CA PHE A 57 15.36 6.40 -12.13
C PHE A 57 15.87 7.84 -12.04
N VAL A 58 15.61 8.55 -10.94
CA VAL A 58 16.07 9.93 -10.75
C VAL A 58 17.59 9.99 -10.77
N GLU A 59 18.29 9.03 -10.16
CA GLU A 59 19.75 9.00 -10.17
C GLU A 59 20.32 8.77 -11.57
N THR A 60 19.78 7.82 -12.33
CA THR A 60 20.20 7.58 -13.72
C THR A 60 19.82 8.73 -14.65
N ALA A 61 18.65 9.31 -14.45
CA ALA A 61 18.17 10.47 -15.19
C ALA A 61 19.03 11.70 -14.89
N ARG A 62 19.43 11.96 -13.64
CA ARG A 62 20.32 13.08 -13.27
C ARG A 62 21.68 13.01 -13.95
N VAL A 63 22.26 11.82 -14.08
CA VAL A 63 23.49 11.61 -14.86
C VAL A 63 23.31 12.04 -16.33
N VAL A 64 22.08 12.00 -16.86
CA VAL A 64 21.72 12.37 -18.24
C VAL A 64 21.14 13.80 -18.36
N GLN A 65 20.44 14.31 -17.34
CA GLN A 65 19.62 15.54 -17.34
C GLN A 65 20.23 16.74 -16.62
N MET A 66 21.43 16.62 -16.03
CA MET A 66 22.25 17.79 -15.69
C MET A 66 22.47 18.76 -16.89
N ALA A 67 22.05 18.37 -18.10
CA ALA A 67 22.03 19.21 -19.30
C ALA A 67 20.71 19.95 -19.62
N ALA A 68 19.55 19.69 -18.98
CA ALA A 68 18.26 20.07 -19.60
C ALA A 68 17.18 20.79 -18.78
N ASN A 69 16.85 20.48 -17.51
CA ASN A 69 15.77 21.19 -16.80
C ASN A 69 15.73 20.92 -15.27
N PRO A 70 15.88 21.94 -14.40
CA PRO A 70 15.82 21.81 -12.94
C PRO A 70 14.38 21.77 -12.37
N ASP A 71 13.35 22.10 -13.16
CA ASP A 71 11.94 22.20 -12.71
C ASP A 71 11.09 20.96 -13.03
N ALA A 72 11.71 19.82 -13.37
CA ALA A 72 11.00 18.57 -13.60
C ALA A 72 10.54 17.94 -12.26
N SER A 73 9.65 18.61 -11.53
CA SER A 73 9.08 18.18 -10.25
C SER A 73 8.08 17.01 -10.38
N SER A 74 8.02 16.37 -11.55
CA SER A 74 7.08 15.29 -11.85
C SER A 74 7.82 14.03 -12.31
N LEU A 75 7.56 12.92 -11.64
CA LEU A 75 8.02 11.61 -12.09
C LEU A 75 7.28 11.21 -13.38
N PRO A 76 7.95 10.54 -14.33
CA PRO A 76 7.29 10.06 -15.54
C PRO A 76 6.26 8.97 -15.24
N ALA A 77 5.34 8.78 -16.18
CA ALA A 77 4.32 7.74 -16.08
C ALA A 77 4.95 6.36 -15.80
N GLY A 78 4.43 5.67 -14.79
CA GLY A 78 4.95 4.37 -14.32
C GLY A 78 5.92 4.46 -13.14
N PHE A 79 6.35 5.67 -12.77
CA PHE A 79 7.08 5.97 -11.54
C PHE A 79 6.32 6.91 -10.61
N ASP A 80 5.18 7.43 -11.06
CA ASP A 80 4.31 8.40 -10.39
C ASP A 80 3.24 7.76 -9.49
N GLN A 81 3.20 6.42 -9.40
CA GLN A 81 2.23 5.70 -8.58
C GLN A 81 2.70 4.30 -8.16
N ALA A 82 2.08 3.78 -7.10
CA ALA A 82 2.15 2.38 -6.70
C ALA A 82 0.73 1.82 -6.49
N PRO A 83 0.40 0.63 -7.03
CA PRO A 83 1.19 -0.16 -7.98
C PRO A 83 1.46 0.59 -9.28
N ALA A 84 2.52 0.21 -10.00
CA ALA A 84 2.91 0.90 -11.26
C ALA A 84 1.84 0.78 -12.36
N GLN A 85 1.02 -0.27 -12.31
CA GLN A 85 -0.12 -0.49 -13.21
C GLN A 85 -1.40 -0.72 -12.42
N GLY A 86 -2.53 -0.27 -12.97
CA GLY A 86 -3.85 -0.42 -12.35
C GLY A 86 -4.26 0.81 -11.54
N ALA A 87 -5.13 0.60 -10.55
CA ALA A 87 -5.61 1.68 -9.70
C ALA A 87 -4.52 2.11 -8.69
N PRO A 88 -4.19 3.41 -8.59
CA PRO A 88 -3.18 3.88 -7.65
C PRO A 88 -3.65 3.73 -6.21
N VAL A 89 -2.81 3.11 -5.39
CA VAL A 89 -2.95 3.07 -3.93
C VAL A 89 -2.10 4.17 -3.30
N TYR A 90 -0.94 4.44 -3.88
CA TYR A 90 -0.07 5.56 -3.54
C TYR A 90 0.25 6.38 -4.78
N ARG A 91 0.38 7.70 -4.62
CA ARG A 91 0.93 8.61 -5.63
C ARG A 91 2.33 9.03 -5.25
N LEU A 92 3.25 8.97 -6.19
CA LEU A 92 4.64 9.33 -6.00
C LEU A 92 4.91 10.71 -6.57
N ARG A 93 5.69 11.51 -5.84
CA ARG A 93 6.08 12.87 -6.23
C ARG A 93 7.54 13.12 -5.92
N LEU A 94 8.18 13.88 -6.79
CA LEU A 94 9.51 14.42 -6.55
C LEU A 94 9.37 15.74 -5.78
N LEU A 95 10.08 15.84 -4.66
CA LEU A 95 10.15 17.02 -3.82
C LEU A 95 11.36 17.87 -4.21
N ALA A 96 11.29 19.15 -3.88
CA ALA A 96 12.32 20.14 -4.21
C ALA A 96 13.69 19.77 -3.61
N GLU A 97 14.74 20.22 -4.30
CA GLU A 97 16.12 20.03 -3.87
C GLU A 97 16.41 20.83 -2.59
N SER A 98 17.18 20.24 -1.67
CA SER A 98 17.69 20.92 -0.48
C SER A 98 19.11 20.45 -0.18
N ALA A 99 19.92 21.32 0.42
CA ALA A 99 21.24 20.94 0.92
C ALA A 99 21.18 19.81 1.95
N THR A 100 20.04 19.66 2.64
CA THR A 100 19.84 18.65 3.70
C THR A 100 19.36 17.30 3.19
N ASN A 101 18.82 17.21 1.97
CA ASN A 101 18.27 15.96 1.41
C ASN A 101 19.18 15.34 0.34
N GLY A 102 20.42 15.84 0.19
CA GLY A 102 21.36 15.38 -0.83
C GLY A 102 20.96 15.76 -2.26
N GLY A 103 20.00 16.68 -2.41
CA GLY A 103 19.60 17.26 -3.68
C GLY A 103 18.24 16.79 -4.17
N TYR A 104 17.60 15.73 -3.65
CA TYR A 104 16.19 15.44 -3.94
C TYR A 104 15.55 14.62 -2.83
N ALA A 105 14.22 14.59 -2.81
CA ALA A 105 13.47 13.58 -2.09
C ALA A 105 12.28 13.09 -2.91
N ILE A 106 11.86 11.85 -2.70
CA ILE A 106 10.69 11.27 -3.32
C ILE A 106 9.75 10.82 -2.22
N GLU A 107 8.49 11.17 -2.35
CA GLU A 107 7.44 10.74 -1.44
C GLU A 107 6.42 9.83 -2.13
N ALA A 108 5.81 8.93 -1.37
CA ALA A 108 4.67 8.12 -1.75
C ALA A 108 3.52 8.41 -0.78
N GLU A 109 2.55 9.19 -1.24
CA GLU A 109 1.36 9.63 -0.47
C GLU A 109 0.19 8.66 -0.72
N PRO A 110 -0.50 8.14 0.32
CA PRO A 110 -1.70 7.33 0.16
C PRO A 110 -2.79 8.07 -0.61
N VAL A 111 -3.46 7.40 -1.54
CA VAL A 111 -4.60 7.97 -2.25
C VAL A 111 -5.82 8.04 -1.32
N ALA A 112 -6.42 9.22 -1.22
CA ALA A 112 -7.68 9.45 -0.51
C ALA A 112 -8.82 9.83 -1.49
N PRO A 113 -10.02 9.23 -1.36
CA PRO A 113 -10.34 8.10 -0.48
C PRO A 113 -9.69 6.79 -0.97
N GLY A 114 -9.30 5.90 -0.06
CA GLY A 114 -8.60 4.66 -0.43
C GLY A 114 -8.31 3.71 0.73
N SER A 115 -7.82 2.51 0.41
CA SER A 115 -7.55 1.45 1.41
C SER A 115 -6.43 1.80 2.40
N MET A 116 -5.54 2.71 2.01
CA MET A 116 -4.37 3.13 2.80
C MET A 116 -4.52 4.53 3.41
N GLN A 117 -5.69 5.18 3.29
CA GLN A 117 -5.89 6.57 3.73
C GLN A 117 -5.65 6.76 5.25
N ASP A 118 -5.99 5.74 6.05
CA ASP A 118 -5.88 5.74 7.52
C ASP A 118 -4.72 4.84 8.00
N ASP A 119 -3.77 4.50 7.11
CA ASP A 119 -2.65 3.65 7.46
C ASP A 119 -1.68 4.36 8.41
N ALA A 120 -1.27 3.69 9.47
CA ALA A 120 -0.39 4.25 10.49
C ALA A 120 0.99 4.69 9.94
N CYS A 121 1.45 4.12 8.82
CA CYS A 121 2.72 4.51 8.19
C CYS A 121 2.60 5.78 7.34
N GLY A 122 1.39 6.19 6.96
CA GLY A 122 1.15 7.41 6.18
C GLY A 122 1.97 7.50 4.90
N THR A 123 2.55 8.68 4.67
CA THR A 123 3.38 8.99 3.50
C THR A 123 4.81 8.51 3.71
N PHE A 124 5.33 7.72 2.78
CA PHE A 124 6.72 7.26 2.80
C PHE A 124 7.62 8.26 2.09
N VAL A 125 8.80 8.57 2.63
CA VAL A 125 9.75 9.51 2.00
C VAL A 125 11.16 8.93 1.99
N ILE A 126 11.82 8.95 0.84
CA ILE A 126 13.25 8.66 0.67
C ILE A 126 13.96 9.86 0.06
N ASP A 127 15.14 10.19 0.57
CA ASP A 127 15.99 11.24 -0.01
C ASP A 127 17.20 10.68 -0.76
N ALA A 128 17.96 11.57 -1.41
CA ALA A 128 19.14 11.20 -2.20
C ALA A 128 20.26 10.56 -1.37
N THR A 129 20.26 10.76 -0.05
CA THR A 129 21.23 10.10 0.86
C THR A 129 20.81 8.67 1.22
N GLY A 130 19.61 8.26 0.82
CA GLY A 130 19.00 6.98 1.19
C GLY A 130 18.35 7.00 2.58
N ALA A 131 18.24 8.18 3.21
CA ALA A 131 17.53 8.31 4.46
C ALA A 131 16.02 8.13 4.24
N ARG A 132 15.40 7.39 5.16
CA ARG A 132 14.02 6.90 5.07
C ARG A 132 13.22 7.50 6.22
N SER A 133 12.08 8.07 5.89
CA SER A 133 11.17 8.63 6.88
C SER A 133 9.71 8.38 6.49
N ASN A 134 8.80 8.63 7.44
CA ASN A 134 7.37 8.55 7.23
C ASN A 134 6.71 9.82 7.78
N ARG A 135 5.85 10.46 6.99
CA ARG A 135 4.96 11.53 7.45
C ARG A 135 3.58 10.93 7.68
N ALA A 136 3.21 10.79 8.94
CA ALA A 136 1.92 10.26 9.37
C ALA A 136 1.24 11.23 10.34
N ALA A 137 -0.02 10.96 10.69
CA ALA A 137 -0.76 11.80 11.64
C ALA A 137 -0.11 11.89 13.03
N ALA A 138 0.66 10.86 13.41
CA ALA A 138 1.51 10.87 14.59
C ALA A 138 2.98 10.73 14.18
N GLU A 139 3.86 11.45 14.86
CA GLU A 139 5.30 11.33 14.67
C GLU A 139 5.75 9.88 14.94
N LEU A 140 6.44 9.30 13.96
CA LEU A 140 6.94 7.92 14.02
C LEU A 140 8.40 7.94 14.49
N GLY A 141 8.67 7.24 15.58
CA GLY A 141 10.05 6.96 15.99
C GLY A 141 10.77 6.04 14.99
N SER A 142 12.10 6.04 15.01
CA SER A 142 12.94 5.28 14.06
C SER A 142 12.59 3.79 13.95
N ALA A 143 12.22 3.14 15.05
CA ALA A 143 11.80 1.74 15.05
C ALA A 143 10.47 1.52 14.29
N ALA A 144 9.51 2.44 14.44
CA ALA A 144 8.22 2.37 13.76
C ALA A 144 8.38 2.67 12.26
N THR A 145 9.20 3.67 11.91
CA THR A 145 9.64 3.91 10.52
C THR A 145 10.27 2.64 9.93
N ALA A 146 11.23 2.02 10.62
CA ALA A 146 11.85 0.79 10.13
C ALA A 146 10.84 -0.36 9.96
N ALA A 147 9.81 -0.46 10.80
CA ALA A 147 8.73 -1.42 10.63
C ALA A 147 7.94 -1.15 9.34
N CYS A 148 7.50 0.10 9.12
CA CYS A 148 6.80 0.53 7.92
C CYS A 148 7.57 0.19 6.64
N TRP A 149 8.87 0.50 6.60
CA TRP A 149 9.74 0.26 5.44
C TRP A 149 10.12 -1.22 5.22
N SER A 150 9.94 -2.07 6.24
CA SER A 150 10.14 -3.52 6.12
C SER A 150 8.84 -4.28 5.80
N GLY A 151 7.73 -3.57 5.63
CA GLY A 151 6.41 -4.18 5.51
C GLY A 151 6.05 -4.98 6.76
N ARG A 152 6.44 -4.52 7.95
CA ARG A 152 6.00 -5.11 9.22
C ARG A 152 4.83 -4.33 9.81
#